data_AF-A0A7C2IAP1-F1
#
_entry.id   AF-A0A7C2IAP1-F1
#
_cell.length_a   1.000
_cell.length_b   1.000
_cell.length_c   1.000
_cell.angle_alpha   90.00
_cell.angle_beta   90.00
_cell.angle_gamma   90.00
#
_symmetry.space_group_name_H-M   'P 1'
#
loop_
_entity.id
_entity.type
_entity.pdbx_description
1 polymer ?
#
loop_
_entity_poly.entity_id
_entity_poly.type
_entity_poly.pdbx_seq_one_letter_code
_entity_poly.pdbx_strand_id
1 'polypeptide(L)'
;MPKHLLDRRTNARLNDKAFPWNVRSALIPLIVLPVLLVATISFLKTYQELTQAVLARRQAVVSLAAATVKERIDRLMDLGLSLAVRPRVRHLVAKGRWEEAIQFLQDIPQDFPAVERVFLVDPDGTLRADAPWSF
;
A
#
# COMPACT_ATOMS: atom_id res chain seq x y z
N MET A 1 -13.17 -96.36 23.09
CA MET A 1 -13.70 -95.08 23.61
C MET A 1 -12.98 -93.93 22.90
N PRO A 2 -13.68 -93.03 22.17
CA PRO A 2 -13.08 -92.21 21.11
C PRO A 2 -12.53 -90.86 21.61
N LYS A 3 -11.35 -90.48 21.14
CA LYS A 3 -10.58 -89.27 21.50
C LYS A 3 -10.96 -88.01 20.69
N HIS A 4 -12.13 -88.00 20.03
CA HIS A 4 -12.44 -86.98 19.01
C HIS A 4 -13.25 -85.76 19.49
N LEU A 5 -13.54 -85.64 20.79
CA LEU A 5 -14.45 -84.59 21.31
C LEU A 5 -13.78 -83.43 22.05
N LEU A 6 -12.45 -83.42 22.20
CA LEU A 6 -11.75 -82.39 23.00
C LEU A 6 -11.22 -81.21 22.18
N ASP A 7 -11.21 -81.30 20.85
CA ASP A 7 -10.53 -80.30 19.99
C ASP A 7 -11.45 -79.16 19.51
N ARG A 8 -12.75 -79.21 19.82
CA ARG A 8 -13.71 -78.16 19.42
C ARG A 8 -13.82 -76.99 20.38
N ARG A 9 -13.25 -77.07 21.59
CA ARG A 9 -13.38 -76.00 22.61
C ARG A 9 -12.21 -75.01 22.63
N THR A 10 -11.10 -75.34 22.00
CA THR A 10 -9.87 -74.53 21.99
C THR A 10 -9.84 -73.49 20.87
N ASN A 11 -10.47 -73.76 19.73
CA ASN A 11 -10.47 -72.85 18.58
C ASN A 11 -11.46 -71.67 18.68
N ALA A 12 -12.36 -71.67 19.66
CA ALA A 12 -13.34 -70.60 19.84
C ALA A 12 -12.85 -69.41 20.70
N ARG A 13 -11.66 -69.49 21.31
CA ARG A 13 -11.16 -68.44 22.23
C ARG A 13 -10.14 -67.47 21.63
N LEU A 14 -9.72 -67.67 20.39
CA LEU A 14 -8.67 -66.84 19.77
C LEU A 14 -9.20 -65.74 18.85
N ASN A 15 -10.51 -65.64 18.62
CA ASN A 15 -11.08 -64.70 17.64
C ASN A 15 -11.92 -63.57 18.25
N ASP A 16 -11.85 -63.35 19.57
CA ASP A 16 -12.66 -62.35 20.28
C ASP A 16 -11.83 -61.21 20.89
N LYS A 17 -10.68 -60.93 20.27
CA LYS A 17 -10.02 -59.62 20.38
C LYS A 17 -10.09 -58.92 19.04
N ALA A 18 -11.27 -58.93 18.42
CA ALA A 18 -11.63 -57.91 17.46
C ALA A 18 -11.50 -56.56 18.18
N PHE A 19 -10.48 -55.82 17.78
CA PHE A 19 -10.08 -54.52 18.32
C PHE A 19 -11.31 -53.69 18.74
N PRO A 20 -11.40 -53.22 20.01
CA PRO A 20 -12.61 -52.60 20.51
C PRO A 20 -12.99 -51.42 19.61
N TRP A 21 -14.26 -51.31 19.24
CA TRP A 21 -14.78 -50.22 18.39
C TRP A 21 -14.31 -48.83 18.84
N ASN A 22 -14.16 -48.64 20.16
CA ASN A 22 -13.66 -47.43 20.81
C ASN A 22 -12.20 -47.09 20.48
N VAL A 23 -11.36 -48.09 20.18
CA VAL A 23 -9.95 -47.88 19.82
C VAL A 23 -9.82 -47.60 18.33
N ARG A 24 -10.69 -48.19 17.50
CA ARG A 24 -10.76 -47.92 16.05
C ARG A 24 -11.25 -46.49 15.78
N SER A 25 -12.22 -45.99 16.55
CA SER A 25 -12.70 -44.60 16.46
C SER A 25 -11.70 -43.57 17.00
N ALA A 26 -10.81 -43.94 17.93
CA ALA A 26 -9.75 -43.06 18.45
C ALA A 26 -8.52 -42.96 17.52
N LEU A 27 -8.26 -43.97 16.69
CA LEU A 27 -7.12 -44.00 15.76
C LEU A 27 -7.29 -43.06 14.56
N ILE A 28 -8.52 -42.90 14.07
CA ILE A 28 -8.84 -42.01 12.94
C ILE A 28 -8.51 -40.54 13.27
N PRO A 29 -9.00 -39.94 14.38
CA PRO A 29 -8.63 -38.57 14.71
C PRO A 29 -7.14 -38.44 15.04
N LEU A 30 -6.48 -39.46 15.60
CA LEU A 30 -5.05 -39.40 15.89
C LEU A 30 -4.19 -39.17 14.64
N ILE A 31 -4.62 -39.69 13.48
CA ILE A 31 -3.92 -39.52 12.20
C ILE A 31 -4.40 -38.26 11.46
N VAL A 32 -5.70 -37.96 11.53
CA VAL A 32 -6.29 -36.83 10.79
C VAL A 32 -6.01 -35.48 11.46
N LEU A 33 -5.92 -35.45 12.79
CA LEU A 33 -5.68 -34.24 13.57
C LEU A 33 -4.36 -33.53 13.20
N PRO A 34 -3.19 -34.18 13.15
CA PRO A 34 -1.94 -33.48 12.79
C PRO A 34 -1.98 -32.91 11.38
N VAL A 35 -2.65 -33.56 10.43
CA VAL A 35 -2.82 -33.05 9.06
C VAL A 35 -3.68 -31.79 9.04
N LEU A 36 -4.81 -31.80 9.76
CA LEU A 36 -5.67 -30.62 9.92
C LEU A 36 -4.95 -29.48 10.63
N LEU A 37 -4.12 -29.78 11.63
CA LEU A 37 -3.36 -28.79 12.39
C LEU A 37 -2.32 -28.11 11.49
N VAL A 38 -1.55 -28.87 10.72
CA VAL A 38 -0.57 -28.34 9.75
C VAL A 38 -1.25 -27.53 8.65
N ALA A 39 -2.39 -27.98 8.13
CA ALA A 39 -3.16 -27.26 7.13
C ALA A 39 -3.67 -25.90 7.65
N THR A 40 -4.20 -25.87 8.87
CA THR A 40 -4.72 -24.65 9.50
C THR A 40 -3.60 -23.65 9.79
N ILE A 41 -2.46 -24.11 10.32
CA ILE A 41 -1.29 -23.25 10.58
C ILE A 41 -0.70 -22.73 9.26
N SER A 42 -0.59 -23.57 8.23
CA SER A 42 -0.10 -23.14 6.91
C SER A 42 -1.00 -22.07 6.33
N PHE A 43 -2.32 -22.26 6.38
CA PHE A 43 -3.27 -21.27 5.90
C PHE A 43 -3.10 -19.94 6.64
N LEU A 44 -3.01 -19.93 7.97
CA LEU A 44 -2.77 -18.69 8.73
C LEU A 44 -1.44 -18.00 8.36
N LYS A 45 -0.34 -18.75 8.23
CA LYS A 45 0.97 -18.20 7.86
C LYS A 45 1.00 -17.64 6.44
N THR A 46 0.43 -18.35 5.48
CA THR A 46 0.32 -17.89 4.09
C THR A 46 -0.49 -16.59 4.01
N TYR A 47 -1.59 -16.47 4.75
CA TYR A 47 -2.34 -15.22 4.80
C TYR A 47 -1.53 -14.06 5.40
N GLN A 48 -0.73 -14.30 6.43
CA GLN A 48 0.13 -13.27 7.03
C GLN A 48 1.25 -12.82 6.08
N GLU A 49 1.91 -13.75 5.40
CA GLU A 49 2.99 -13.44 4.46
C GLU A 49 2.48 -12.67 3.23
N LEU A 50 1.34 -13.10 2.65
CA LEU A 50 0.73 -12.36 1.54
C LEU A 50 0.24 -10.98 1.98
N THR A 51 -0.32 -10.85 3.19
CA THR A 51 -0.80 -9.57 3.70
C THR A 51 0.36 -8.59 3.94
N GLN A 52 1.46 -9.06 4.54
CA GLN A 52 2.64 -8.23 4.78
C GLN A 52 3.31 -7.79 3.47
N ALA A 53 3.42 -8.67 2.48
CA ALA A 53 3.97 -8.31 1.17
C ALA A 53 3.11 -7.27 0.45
N VAL A 54 1.78 -7.40 0.51
CA VAL A 54 0.86 -6.42 -0.08
C VAL A 54 0.92 -5.07 0.65
N LEU A 55 0.98 -5.06 1.99
CA LEU A 55 1.13 -3.83 2.77
C LEU A 55 2.47 -3.14 2.51
N ALA A 56 3.58 -3.88 2.48
CA ALA A 56 4.90 -3.35 2.18
C ALA A 56 4.94 -2.73 0.77
N ARG A 57 4.35 -3.41 -0.22
CA ARG A 57 4.24 -2.88 -1.59
C ARG A 57 3.42 -1.61 -1.65
N ARG A 58 2.26 -1.56 -0.99
CA ARG A 58 1.41 -0.37 -0.94
C ARG A 58 2.13 0.80 -0.28
N GLN A 59 2.81 0.56 0.83
CA GLN A 59 3.55 1.59 1.54
C GLN A 59 4.68 2.17 0.67
N ALA A 60 5.45 1.32 -0.02
CA ALA A 60 6.50 1.74 -0.93
C ALA A 60 5.98 2.61 -2.09
N VAL A 61 4.84 2.24 -2.69
CA VAL A 61 4.21 3.03 -3.77
C VAL A 61 3.73 4.39 -3.24
N VAL A 62 3.08 4.42 -2.08
CA VAL A 62 2.60 5.67 -1.47
C VAL A 62 3.77 6.58 -1.09
N SER A 63 4.85 6.03 -0.51
CA SER A 63 6.02 6.84 -0.16
C SER A 63 6.72 7.41 -1.39
N LEU A 64 6.81 6.64 -2.47
CA LEU A 64 7.40 7.12 -3.71
C LEU A 64 6.53 8.22 -4.34
N ALA A 65 5.21 8.00 -4.43
CA ALA A 65 4.28 9.00 -4.94
C ALA A 65 4.32 10.30 -4.11
N ALA A 66 4.35 10.19 -2.78
CA ALA A 66 4.47 11.34 -1.90
C ALA A 66 5.79 12.10 -2.11
N ALA A 67 6.91 11.38 -2.23
CA ALA A 67 8.22 11.99 -2.50
C ALA A 67 8.23 12.71 -3.86
N THR A 68 7.68 12.10 -4.91
CA THR A 68 7.60 12.71 -6.24
C THR A 68 6.71 13.95 -6.25
N VAL A 69 5.55 13.91 -5.60
CA VAL A 69 4.66 15.08 -5.50
C VAL A 69 5.34 16.19 -4.72
N LYS A 70 5.99 15.87 -3.59
CA LYS A 70 6.75 16.83 -2.80
C LYS A 70 7.82 17.50 -3.65
N GLU A 71 8.63 16.74 -4.37
CA GLU A 71 9.68 17.28 -5.22
C GLU A 71 9.12 18.20 -6.31
N ARG A 72 7.97 17.86 -6.91
CA ARG A 72 7.33 18.74 -7.89
C ARG A 72 6.84 20.05 -7.29
N ILE A 73 6.24 20.00 -6.10
CA ILE A 73 5.78 21.21 -5.38
C ILE A 73 6.98 22.06 -4.98
N ASP A 74 8.05 21.45 -4.45
CA ASP A 74 9.27 22.16 -4.07
C ASP A 74 9.87 22.90 -5.28
N ARG A 75 9.95 22.23 -6.45
CA ARG A 75 10.40 22.88 -7.69
C ARG A 75 9.52 24.06 -8.10
N LEU A 76 8.20 23.96 -7.96
CA LEU A 76 7.28 25.08 -8.24
C LEU A 76 7.48 26.24 -7.26
N MET A 77 7.73 25.94 -5.99
CA MET A 77 8.03 26.94 -4.96
C MET A 77 9.35 27.66 -5.23
N ASP A 78 10.40 26.92 -5.60
CA ASP A 78 11.70 27.47 -5.98
C ASP A 78 11.59 28.38 -7.20
N LEU A 79 10.80 27.96 -8.21
CA LEU A 79 10.48 28.81 -9.37
C LEU A 79 9.77 30.09 -8.92
N GLY A 80 8.70 30.00 -8.14
CA GLY A 80 7.96 31.15 -7.63
C GLY A 80 8.86 32.13 -6.85
N LEU A 81 9.72 31.62 -5.98
CA LEU A 81 10.69 32.44 -5.23
C LEU A 81 11.70 33.11 -6.17
N SER A 82 12.25 32.38 -7.14
CA SER A 82 13.21 32.91 -8.10
C SER A 82 12.61 34.07 -8.92
N LEU A 83 11.32 33.98 -9.26
CA LEU A 83 10.58 35.02 -9.98
C LEU A 83 10.27 36.22 -9.09
N ALA A 84 9.84 35.98 -7.85
CA ALA A 84 9.51 37.03 -6.89
C ALA A 84 10.74 37.88 -6.51
N VAL A 85 11.92 37.26 -6.45
CA VAL A 85 13.18 37.94 -6.11
C VAL A 85 13.81 38.66 -7.31
N ARG A 86 13.29 38.51 -8.53
CA ARG A 86 13.82 39.19 -9.72
C ARG A 86 13.90 40.71 -9.48
N PRO A 87 15.09 41.34 -9.62
CA PRO A 87 15.25 42.76 -9.31
C PRO A 87 14.27 43.68 -10.05
N ARG A 88 13.94 43.34 -11.30
CA ARG A 88 13.03 44.12 -12.15
C ARG A 88 11.58 44.06 -11.65
N VAL A 89 11.11 42.88 -11.26
CA VAL A 89 9.77 42.68 -10.68
C VAL A 89 9.68 43.40 -9.34
N ARG A 90 10.65 43.19 -8.45
CA ARG A 90 10.70 43.84 -7.13
C ARG A 90 10.71 45.37 -7.25
N HIS A 91 11.46 45.91 -8.21
CA HIS A 91 11.54 47.36 -8.43
C HIS A 91 10.21 47.95 -8.92
N LEU A 92 9.50 47.27 -9.81
CA LEU A 92 8.21 47.72 -10.33
C LEU A 92 7.10 47.61 -9.27
N VAL A 93 7.09 46.51 -8.52
CA VAL A 93 6.20 46.30 -7.38
C VAL A 93 6.41 47.39 -6.30
N ALA A 94 7.67 47.71 -5.95
CA ALA A 94 7.98 48.77 -4.99
C ALA A 94 7.54 50.17 -5.44
N LYS A 95 7.39 50.38 -6.75
CA LYS A 95 6.87 51.62 -7.35
C LYS A 95 5.35 51.61 -7.56
N GLY A 96 4.65 50.55 -7.15
CA GLY A 96 3.21 50.38 -7.38
C GLY A 96 2.83 50.08 -8.84
N ARG A 97 3.81 49.75 -9.70
CA ARG A 97 3.61 49.49 -11.14
C ARG A 97 3.37 48.00 -11.40
N TRP A 98 2.29 47.47 -10.84
CA TRP A 98 1.97 46.03 -10.83
C TRP A 98 1.68 45.47 -12.23
N GLU A 99 0.94 46.22 -13.05
CA GLU A 99 0.63 45.85 -14.45
C GLU A 99 1.88 45.71 -15.33
N GLU A 100 2.90 46.52 -15.06
CA GLU A 100 4.16 46.41 -15.78
C GLU A 100 5.03 45.29 -15.23
N ALA A 101 4.91 45.00 -13.94
CA ALA A 101 5.62 43.89 -13.32
C ALA A 101 5.15 42.54 -13.87
N ILE A 102 3.83 42.36 -14.08
CA ILE A 102 3.27 41.11 -14.58
C ILE A 102 3.66 40.81 -16.04
N GLN A 103 3.90 41.84 -16.86
CA GLN A 103 4.38 41.67 -18.23
C GLN A 103 5.73 40.93 -18.29
N PHE A 104 6.59 41.07 -17.27
CA PHE A 104 7.84 40.31 -17.18
C PHE A 104 7.67 38.84 -16.78
N LEU A 105 6.44 38.48 -16.40
CA LEU A 105 6.07 37.15 -15.94
C LEU A 105 5.10 36.46 -16.91
N GLN A 106 4.61 37.15 -17.94
CA GLN A 106 3.60 36.65 -18.88
C GLN A 106 4.07 35.47 -19.73
N ASP A 107 5.38 35.35 -19.96
CA ASP A 107 5.98 34.28 -20.77
C ASP A 107 6.32 33.03 -19.93
N ILE A 108 6.30 33.14 -18.60
CA ILE A 108 6.60 32.03 -17.68
C ILE A 108 5.67 30.82 -17.88
N PRO A 109 4.35 30.99 -18.07
CA PRO A 109 3.49 29.85 -18.36
C PRO A 109 3.99 29.08 -19.60
N GLN A 110 4.40 29.76 -20.67
CA GLN A 110 4.91 29.12 -21.89
C GLN A 110 6.18 28.29 -21.64
N ASP A 111 7.10 28.80 -20.83
CA ASP A 111 8.34 28.09 -20.45
C ASP A 111 8.09 26.92 -19.47
N PHE A 112 6.98 26.97 -18.72
CA PHE A 112 6.66 26.01 -17.67
C PHE A 112 5.21 25.47 -17.83
N PRO A 113 5.01 24.39 -18.62
CA PRO A 113 3.71 23.77 -18.89
C PRO A 113 2.88 23.33 -17.67
N ALA A 114 3.48 23.29 -16.48
CA ALA A 114 2.79 22.97 -15.24
C ALA A 114 2.13 24.20 -14.56
N VAL A 115 2.39 25.42 -15.05
CA VAL A 115 1.98 26.67 -14.40
C VAL A 115 0.84 27.33 -15.18
N GLU A 116 -0.41 27.02 -14.87
CA GLU A 116 -1.56 27.54 -15.61
C GLU A 116 -1.69 29.08 -15.57
N ARG A 117 -1.32 29.72 -14.46
CA ARG A 117 -1.49 31.17 -14.29
C ARG A 117 -0.43 31.76 -13.39
N VAL A 118 -0.01 32.98 -13.71
CA VAL A 118 0.86 33.78 -12.84
C VAL A 118 0.15 35.08 -12.49
N PHE A 119 0.13 35.43 -11.21
CA PHE A 119 -0.52 36.63 -10.72
C PHE A 119 0.27 37.26 -9.57
N LEU A 120 0.05 38.56 -9.36
CA LEU A 120 0.64 39.32 -8.27
C LEU A 120 -0.43 39.72 -7.26
N VAL A 121 -0.17 39.43 -6.00
CA VAL A 121 -1.02 39.77 -4.85
C VAL A 121 -0.26 40.66 -3.89
N ASP A 122 -0.98 41.58 -3.26
CA ASP A 122 -0.44 42.34 -2.13
C ASP A 122 -0.47 41.49 -0.83
N PRO A 123 0.21 41.93 0.24
CA PRO A 123 0.25 41.20 1.52
C PRO A 123 -1.13 41.00 2.17
N ASP A 124 -2.12 41.82 1.82
CA ASP A 124 -3.50 41.70 2.29
C ASP A 124 -4.31 40.67 1.48
N GLY A 125 -3.69 40.04 0.47
CA GLY A 125 -4.30 39.05 -0.40
C GLY A 125 -5.10 39.65 -1.56
N THR A 126 -4.99 40.95 -1.81
CA THR A 126 -5.69 41.61 -2.91
C THR A 126 -4.95 41.34 -4.21
N LEU A 127 -5.66 40.86 -5.22
CA LEU A 127 -5.13 40.69 -6.57
C LEU A 127 -4.79 42.07 -7.17
N ARG A 128 -3.53 42.24 -7.60
CA ARG A 128 -3.03 43.50 -8.17
C ARG A 128 -2.79 43.43 -9.67
N ALA A 129 -2.40 42.26 -10.19
CA ALA A 129 -2.19 42.04 -11.61
C ALA A 129 -2.26 40.52 -11.90
N ASP A 130 -2.70 40.15 -13.11
CA ASP A 130 -2.86 38.75 -13.54
C ASP A 130 -2.36 38.59 -14.98
N ALA A 131 -1.62 37.52 -15.24
CA ALA A 131 -1.25 37.07 -16.58
C ALA A 131 -1.94 35.73 -16.86
N PRO A 132 -3.03 35.74 -17.66
CA PRO A 132 -3.68 34.51 -18.08
C PRO A 132 -2.81 33.74 -19.07
N TRP A 133 -2.99 32.42 -19.14
CA TRP A 133 -2.38 31.60 -20.18
C TRP A 133 -2.88 32.05 -21.55
N SER A 134 -2.01 32.63 -22.38
CA SER A 134 -2.32 32.95 -23.77
C SER A 134 -2.06 31.71 -24.64
N PHE A 135 -3.09 31.29 -25.38
CA PHE A 135 -3.03 30.23 -26.40
C PHE A 135 -2.22 30.66 -27.62
#